data_AF-A4I5A4-F1
#
_entry.id   AF-A4I5A4-F1
#
_cell.length_a   1.000
_cell.length_b   1.000
_cell.length_c   1.000
_cell.angle_alpha   90.00
_cell.angle_beta   90.00
_cell.angle_gamma   90.00
#
_symmetry.space_group_name_H-M   'P 1'
#
loop_
_entity.id
_entity.type
_entity.pdbx_description
1 polymer ?
#
loop_
_entity_poly.entity_id
_entity_poly.type
_entity_poly.pdbx_seq_one_letter_code
_entity_poly.pdbx_strand_id
1 'polypeptide(L)'
;MLRRCASAVAPAGHIPCPAAAVSGVQRRFLKIAKSTFGFYLARRGQRKFPFHRRPHIKNTQAMNLNAPYFWSYMTAKSQSFFLPEENYITGDWTGKFFVSKRQVYTLQHATSGGKVRVKSFPSVFELNSPSRWNVGKEMNTLTKPRMDLIDDQMLTKKQRLDYVKAGLLPK
;
A
#
# COMPACT_ATOMS: atom_id res chain seq x y z
N MET A 1 2.97 66.15 26.02
CA MET A 1 1.66 65.46 26.16
C MET A 1 1.93 63.98 26.34
N LEU A 2 1.56 63.45 27.51
CA LEU A 2 2.06 62.20 28.11
C LEU A 2 1.40 60.93 27.53
N ARG A 3 2.23 59.97 27.11
CA ARG A 3 1.84 58.60 26.77
C ARG A 3 1.52 57.82 28.05
N ARG A 4 0.32 57.25 28.11
CA ARG A 4 -0.15 56.37 29.20
C ARG A 4 0.52 55.00 29.13
N CYS A 5 1.15 54.60 30.24
CA CYS A 5 1.51 53.23 30.56
C CYS A 5 0.25 52.45 30.95
N ALA A 6 0.13 51.20 30.52
CA ALA A 6 -0.80 50.22 31.09
C ALA A 6 -0.01 48.98 31.50
N SER A 7 0.09 48.79 32.82
CA SER A 7 0.51 47.57 33.49
C SER A 7 -0.69 46.64 33.60
N ALA A 8 -0.54 45.37 33.25
CA ALA A 8 -1.46 44.32 33.70
C ALA A 8 -0.85 42.91 33.65
N VAL A 9 -0.45 42.45 34.84
CA VAL A 9 -0.73 41.12 35.43
C VAL A 9 -0.17 39.85 34.72
N ALA A 10 0.78 39.21 35.41
CA ALA A 10 1.27 37.86 35.13
C ALA A 10 0.25 36.77 35.55
N PRO A 11 0.08 35.67 34.78
CA PRO A 11 -0.62 34.50 35.27
C PRO A 11 0.36 33.50 35.91
N ALA A 12 -0.07 32.95 37.04
CA ALA A 12 0.61 31.98 37.89
C ALA A 12 1.09 30.72 37.14
N GLY A 13 2.26 30.22 37.55
CA GLY A 13 2.88 29.01 37.04
C GLY A 13 1.99 27.77 37.21
N HIS A 14 1.67 27.12 36.09
CA HIS A 14 1.14 25.77 36.06
C HIS A 14 2.28 24.79 35.80
N ILE A 15 2.53 23.91 36.76
CA ILE A 15 3.43 22.76 36.64
C ILE A 15 2.84 21.82 35.57
N PRO A 16 3.58 21.45 34.52
CA PRO A 16 3.06 20.53 33.51
C PRO A 16 2.91 19.12 34.10
N CYS A 17 1.67 18.62 34.13
CA CYS A 17 1.34 17.27 34.55
C CYS A 17 2.01 16.23 33.61
N PRO A 18 2.74 15.22 34.12
CA PRO A 18 3.41 14.21 33.29
C PRO A 18 2.44 13.34 32.47
N ALA A 19 1.14 13.31 32.80
CA ALA A 19 0.11 12.65 31.99
C ALA A 19 -0.11 13.29 30.62
N ALA A 20 0.19 14.60 30.47
CA ALA A 20 0.13 15.28 29.17
C ALA A 20 1.28 14.85 28.24
N ALA A 21 2.43 14.48 28.80
CA ALA A 21 3.56 13.97 28.01
C ALA A 21 3.27 12.57 27.44
N VAL A 22 2.62 11.70 28.21
CA VAL A 22 2.25 10.34 27.74
C VAL A 22 1.18 10.39 26.65
N SER A 23 0.21 11.31 26.77
CA SER A 23 -0.82 11.51 25.73
C SER A 23 -0.28 12.20 24.46
N GLY A 24 0.76 13.02 24.59
CA GLY A 24 1.48 13.61 23.46
C GLY A 24 2.26 12.60 22.62
N VAL A 25 2.81 11.56 23.25
CA VAL A 25 3.55 10.49 22.56
C VAL A 25 2.62 9.57 21.76
N GLN A 26 1.45 9.22 22.29
CA GLN A 26 0.49 8.34 21.59
C GLN A 26 -0.05 8.93 20.28
N ARG A 27 -0.20 10.25 20.16
CA ARG A 27 -0.67 10.88 18.91
C ARG A 27 0.37 10.90 17.81
N ARG A 28 1.64 10.61 18.12
CA ARG A 28 2.71 10.65 17.12
C ARG A 28 2.68 9.40 16.24
N PHE A 29 2.49 8.21 16.79
CA PHE A 29 2.63 6.96 16.04
C PHE A 29 1.38 6.54 15.23
N LEU A 30 1.51 5.50 14.40
CA LEU A 30 0.37 4.88 13.73
C LEU A 30 -0.56 4.23 14.76
N LYS A 31 -1.87 4.36 14.55
CA LYS A 31 -2.89 3.83 15.49
C LYS A 31 -2.89 2.30 15.61
N ILE A 32 -2.49 1.60 14.54
CA ILE A 32 -2.46 0.14 14.46
C ILE A 32 -1.16 -0.24 13.76
N ALA A 33 -0.40 -1.15 14.37
CA ALA A 33 0.81 -1.71 13.78
C ALA A 33 0.49 -2.92 12.91
N LYS A 34 0.36 -2.71 11.59
CA LYS A 34 0.20 -3.79 10.59
C LYS A 34 1.53 -4.43 10.16
N SER A 35 2.64 -3.84 10.60
CA SER A 35 4.02 -4.27 10.41
C SER A 35 4.87 -3.62 11.50
N THR A 36 6.14 -4.01 11.62
CA THR A 36 7.13 -3.38 12.53
C THR A 36 7.18 -1.85 12.39
N PHE A 37 7.03 -1.32 11.17
CA PHE A 37 6.95 0.13 10.92
C PHE A 37 5.82 0.87 11.65
N GLY A 38 4.81 0.16 12.16
CA GLY A 38 3.74 0.72 13.00
C GLY A 38 4.26 1.46 14.24
N PHE A 39 5.35 0.95 14.82
CA PHE A 39 5.95 1.46 16.05
C PHE A 39 6.87 2.66 15.81
N TYR A 40 7.42 2.82 14.59
CA TYR A 40 8.40 3.86 14.28
C TYR A 40 7.79 5.06 13.54
N LEU A 41 6.73 4.83 12.75
CA LEU A 41 6.20 5.84 11.85
C LEU A 41 5.07 6.65 12.47
N ALA A 42 5.02 7.93 12.08
CA ALA A 42 3.97 8.85 12.42
C ALA A 42 3.06 9.16 11.22
N ARG A 43 1.74 9.16 11.41
CA ARG A 43 0.79 9.50 10.32
C ARG A 43 0.88 10.97 9.91
N ARG A 44 1.03 11.87 10.90
CA ARG A 44 0.98 13.33 10.72
C ARG A 44 -0.25 13.81 9.95
N GLY A 45 -1.45 13.39 10.38
CA GLY A 45 -2.71 13.78 9.73
C GLY A 45 -2.83 13.28 8.29
N GLN A 46 -3.35 14.12 7.40
CA GLN A 46 -3.37 13.90 5.95
C GLN A 46 -2.30 14.77 5.27
N ARG A 47 -1.04 14.67 5.73
CA ARG A 47 0.06 15.49 5.19
C ARG A 47 0.20 15.32 3.68
N LYS A 48 0.46 16.42 3.00
CA LYS A 48 0.82 16.42 1.58
C LYS A 48 2.28 16.03 1.42
N PHE A 49 2.59 15.42 0.28
CA PHE A 49 3.94 15.05 -0.12
C PHE A 49 4.24 15.67 -1.49
N PRO A 50 5.51 15.84 -1.87
CA PRO A 50 5.87 16.25 -3.22
C PRO A 50 5.28 15.30 -4.27
N PHE A 51 5.06 15.84 -5.47
CA PHE A 51 4.45 15.11 -6.58
C PHE A 51 5.18 13.79 -6.87
N HIS A 52 4.42 12.70 -7.02
CA HIS A 52 4.89 11.32 -7.17
C HIS A 52 5.82 10.75 -6.08
N ARG A 53 6.13 11.49 -5.01
CA ARG A 53 7.08 11.07 -3.97
C ARG A 53 6.37 10.83 -2.65
N ARG A 54 5.72 9.67 -2.55
CA ARG A 54 5.22 9.15 -1.26
C ARG A 54 6.22 8.12 -0.72
N PRO A 55 6.49 8.10 0.61
CA PRO A 55 7.53 7.24 1.18
C PRO A 55 7.24 5.74 1.03
N HIS A 56 5.96 5.37 0.94
CA HIS A 56 5.55 3.99 0.70
C HIS A 56 4.80 3.92 -0.62
N ILE A 57 5.38 3.18 -1.59
CA ILE A 57 4.77 2.94 -2.89
C ILE A 57 3.64 1.92 -2.72
N LYS A 58 2.41 2.40 -2.79
CA LYS A 58 1.20 1.58 -2.78
C LYS A 58 0.43 1.79 -4.08
N ASN A 59 0.67 0.92 -5.05
CA ASN A 59 0.07 0.99 -6.38
C ASN A 59 -1.36 0.42 -6.38
N THR A 60 -2.29 1.10 -5.72
CA THR A 60 -3.70 0.65 -5.66
C THR A 60 -4.34 0.65 -7.06
N GLN A 61 -3.86 1.52 -7.95
CA GLN A 61 -4.30 1.66 -9.33
C GLN A 61 -3.63 0.68 -10.32
N ALA A 62 -2.79 -0.24 -9.85
CA ALA A 62 -2.01 -1.11 -10.74
C ALA A 62 -2.88 -1.94 -11.68
N MET A 63 -3.98 -2.48 -11.16
CA MET A 63 -4.99 -3.15 -11.97
C MET A 63 -6.01 -2.10 -12.44
N ASN A 64 -5.92 -1.70 -13.70
CA ASN A 64 -6.86 -0.78 -14.33
C ASN A 64 -7.31 -1.35 -15.67
N LEU A 65 -8.62 -1.39 -15.89
CA LEU A 65 -9.29 -2.06 -17.02
C LEU A 65 -9.51 -1.11 -18.21
N ASN A 66 -8.57 -0.21 -18.46
CA ASN A 66 -8.68 0.75 -19.55
C ASN A 66 -8.22 0.12 -20.87
N ALA A 67 -9.18 -0.33 -21.69
CA ALA A 67 -8.94 -0.94 -23.00
C ALA A 67 -8.03 -0.10 -23.95
N PRO A 68 -8.27 1.22 -24.19
CA PRO A 68 -7.44 1.98 -25.12
C PRO A 68 -5.98 2.16 -24.65
N TYR A 69 -5.74 2.05 -23.34
CA TYR A 69 -4.41 2.18 -22.74
C TYR A 69 -3.85 0.84 -22.27
N PHE A 70 -4.39 -0.28 -22.78
CA PHE A 70 -4.02 -1.61 -22.31
C PHE A 70 -2.52 -1.87 -22.41
N TRP A 71 -1.85 -1.41 -23.48
CA TRP A 71 -0.40 -1.63 -23.67
C TRP A 71 0.50 -0.51 -23.14
N SER A 72 -0.06 0.63 -22.72
CA SER A 72 0.70 1.81 -22.27
C SER A 72 0.55 2.12 -20.77
N TYR A 73 -0.55 1.68 -20.15
CA TYR A 73 -0.82 1.90 -18.74
C TYR A 73 -0.10 0.87 -17.86
N MET A 74 0.74 1.36 -16.95
CA MET A 74 1.48 0.55 -15.97
C MET A 74 2.29 -0.58 -16.63
N THR A 75 2.89 -0.28 -17.78
CA THR A 75 3.75 -1.17 -18.57
C THR A 75 5.05 -0.45 -18.95
N ALA A 76 5.96 -1.16 -19.61
CA ALA A 76 7.14 -0.58 -20.21
C ALA A 76 6.77 0.59 -21.15
N LYS A 77 7.59 1.64 -21.16
CA LYS A 77 7.35 2.83 -22.00
C LYS A 77 7.60 2.60 -23.48
N SER A 78 8.46 1.63 -23.80
CA SER A 78 8.71 1.17 -25.16
C SER A 78 8.46 -0.32 -25.25
N GLN A 79 7.90 -0.77 -26.38
CA GLN A 79 7.71 -2.19 -26.70
C GLN A 79 9.02 -2.87 -27.13
N SER A 80 10.04 -2.09 -27.49
CA SER A 80 11.38 -2.59 -27.84
C SER A 80 12.24 -2.92 -26.62
N PHE A 81 11.79 -2.59 -25.41
CA PHE A 81 12.53 -2.92 -24.20
C PHE A 81 12.49 -4.42 -23.94
N PHE A 82 13.63 -4.96 -23.53
CA PHE A 82 13.70 -6.32 -23.02
C PHE A 82 12.83 -6.47 -21.77
N LEU A 83 12.43 -7.72 -21.51
CA LEU A 83 11.72 -8.03 -20.28
C LEU A 83 12.59 -7.68 -19.06
N PRO A 84 11.97 -7.34 -17.91
CA PRO A 84 12.71 -7.07 -16.68
C PRO A 84 13.58 -8.25 -16.24
N GLU A 85 14.62 -7.98 -15.44
CA GLU A 85 15.50 -9.00 -14.87
C GLU A 85 14.71 -10.12 -14.17
N GLU A 86 13.57 -9.77 -13.55
CA GLU A 86 12.74 -10.72 -12.82
C GLU A 86 12.08 -11.80 -13.69
N ASN A 87 12.15 -11.67 -15.02
CA ASN A 87 11.71 -12.70 -15.97
C ASN A 87 12.74 -13.81 -16.19
N TYR A 88 13.99 -13.63 -15.77
CA TYR A 88 15.08 -14.56 -16.00
C TYR A 88 15.59 -15.16 -14.68
N ILE A 89 16.19 -16.33 -14.76
CA ILE A 89 16.96 -16.92 -13.66
C ILE A 89 18.38 -16.39 -13.79
N THR A 90 18.82 -15.57 -12.84
CA THR A 90 20.09 -14.81 -12.94
C THR A 90 21.28 -15.51 -12.28
N GLY A 91 21.07 -16.66 -11.66
CA GLY A 91 22.11 -17.48 -11.06
C GLY A 91 21.54 -18.80 -10.55
N ASP A 92 22.36 -19.58 -9.84
CA ASP A 92 21.96 -20.89 -9.34
C ASP A 92 20.95 -20.75 -8.20
N TRP A 93 19.69 -21.07 -8.48
CA TRP A 93 18.61 -21.00 -7.50
C TRP A 93 18.15 -22.41 -7.11
N THR A 94 17.97 -22.66 -5.81
CA THR A 94 17.21 -23.84 -5.34
C THR A 94 15.74 -23.76 -5.77
N GLY A 95 15.19 -22.55 -5.75
CA GLY A 95 13.80 -22.26 -6.12
C GLY A 95 13.33 -20.93 -5.53
N LYS A 96 12.18 -20.44 -5.99
CA LYS A 96 11.51 -19.25 -5.44
C LYS A 96 10.15 -19.62 -4.87
N PHE A 97 9.80 -19.07 -3.71
CA PHE A 97 8.45 -19.19 -3.15
C PHE A 97 7.43 -18.43 -4.00
N PHE A 98 7.77 -17.23 -4.43
CA PHE A 98 6.97 -16.39 -5.31
C PHE A 98 7.89 -15.56 -6.21
N VAL A 99 7.36 -15.19 -7.36
CA VAL A 99 8.00 -14.30 -8.31
C VAL A 99 7.64 -12.84 -8.02
N SER A 100 8.41 -11.90 -8.60
CA SER A 100 8.18 -10.47 -8.45
C SER A 100 6.86 -10.06 -9.11
N LYS A 101 6.18 -9.05 -8.54
CA LYS A 101 5.03 -8.43 -9.19
C LYS A 101 5.36 -7.73 -10.50
N ARG A 102 6.63 -7.35 -10.71
CA ARG A 102 7.10 -6.70 -11.93
C ARG A 102 7.42 -7.67 -13.05
N GLN A 103 7.43 -8.98 -12.78
CA GLN A 103 7.60 -9.98 -13.82
C GLN A 103 6.46 -9.86 -14.84
N VAL A 104 6.78 -9.90 -16.11
CA VAL A 104 5.81 -9.89 -17.21
C VAL A 104 5.33 -11.31 -17.46
N TYR A 105 4.02 -11.52 -17.53
CA TYR A 105 3.43 -12.81 -17.87
C TYR A 105 3.74 -13.15 -19.33
N THR A 106 4.40 -14.27 -19.59
CA THR A 106 4.77 -14.72 -20.94
C THR A 106 3.92 -15.91 -21.38
N LEU A 107 3.99 -16.28 -22.66
CA LEU A 107 3.29 -17.46 -23.18
C LEU A 107 3.66 -18.74 -22.40
N GLN A 108 4.92 -18.88 -22.00
CA GLN A 108 5.41 -20.03 -21.22
C GLN A 108 4.77 -20.13 -19.83
N HIS A 109 4.34 -19.02 -19.23
CA HIS A 109 3.60 -19.05 -17.98
C HIS A 109 2.22 -19.71 -18.16
N ALA A 110 1.63 -19.61 -19.35
CA ALA A 110 0.36 -20.28 -19.67
C ALA A 110 0.57 -21.74 -20.07
N THR A 111 1.64 -22.05 -20.80
CA THR A 111 1.84 -23.38 -21.41
C THR A 111 2.58 -24.38 -20.52
N SER A 112 3.53 -23.93 -19.69
CA SER A 112 4.44 -24.84 -18.97
C SER A 112 3.80 -25.68 -17.86
N GLY A 113 2.60 -25.31 -17.40
CA GLY A 113 2.01 -25.89 -16.18
C GLY A 113 2.77 -25.54 -14.89
N GLY A 114 3.80 -24.68 -14.98
CA GLY A 114 4.58 -24.24 -13.82
C GLY A 114 3.75 -23.39 -12.85
N LYS A 115 4.09 -23.45 -11.56
CA LYS A 115 3.40 -22.67 -10.53
C LYS A 115 3.84 -21.21 -10.56
N VAL A 116 2.94 -20.33 -10.95
CA VAL A 116 3.15 -18.87 -10.95
C VAL A 116 2.51 -18.26 -9.71
N ARG A 117 3.36 -17.92 -8.73
CA ARG A 117 2.97 -17.42 -7.41
C ARG A 117 3.45 -15.99 -7.20
N VAL A 118 2.59 -15.09 -6.76
CA VAL A 118 2.89 -13.66 -6.57
C VAL A 118 2.58 -13.26 -5.13
N LYS A 119 3.53 -12.65 -4.41
CA LYS A 119 3.29 -12.20 -3.03
C LYS A 119 2.20 -11.14 -2.99
N SER A 120 1.04 -11.43 -2.41
CA SER A 120 -0.06 -10.48 -2.28
C SER A 120 -0.78 -10.67 -0.95
N PHE A 121 -1.24 -9.60 -0.33
CA PHE A 121 -1.95 -9.73 0.94
C PHE A 121 -3.27 -10.51 0.76
N PRO A 122 -3.59 -11.51 1.60
CA PRO A 122 -2.93 -11.85 2.88
C PRO A 122 -1.64 -12.68 2.80
N SER A 123 -1.45 -13.49 1.75
CA SER A 123 -0.28 -14.38 1.61
C SER A 123 0.30 -14.35 0.19
N VAL A 124 -0.31 -15.12 -0.71
CA VAL A 124 0.14 -15.30 -2.10
C VAL A 124 -1.10 -15.33 -3.00
N PHE A 125 -0.98 -14.74 -4.17
CA PHE A 125 -1.93 -14.88 -5.27
C PHE A 125 -1.33 -15.86 -6.30
N GLU A 126 -2.10 -16.87 -6.67
CA GLU A 126 -1.66 -17.89 -7.64
C GLU A 126 -2.44 -17.77 -8.94
N LEU A 127 -1.72 -17.78 -10.06
CA LEU A 127 -2.33 -17.80 -11.39
C LEU A 127 -2.62 -19.24 -11.80
N ASN A 128 -3.66 -19.83 -11.22
CA ASN A 128 -4.04 -21.23 -11.45
C ASN A 128 -4.85 -21.45 -12.74
N SER A 129 -5.46 -20.39 -13.29
CA SER A 129 -6.22 -20.43 -14.55
C SER A 129 -5.43 -19.68 -15.63
N PRO A 130 -4.50 -20.35 -16.34
CA PRO A 130 -3.68 -19.70 -17.35
C PRO A 130 -4.53 -19.19 -18.50
N SER A 131 -4.19 -18.00 -18.99
CA SER A 131 -4.92 -17.33 -20.08
C SER A 131 -3.98 -16.54 -20.96
N ARG A 132 -4.18 -16.64 -22.28
CA ARG A 132 -3.44 -15.85 -23.27
C ARG A 132 -3.70 -14.34 -23.13
N TRP A 133 -4.82 -13.94 -22.53
CA TRP A 133 -5.15 -12.53 -22.25
C TRP A 133 -4.19 -11.86 -21.27
N ASN A 134 -3.45 -12.64 -20.49
CA ASN A 134 -2.49 -12.12 -19.53
C ASN A 134 -1.12 -11.81 -20.17
N VAL A 135 -0.84 -12.36 -21.35
CA VAL A 135 0.50 -12.32 -21.96
C VAL A 135 0.92 -10.88 -22.29
N GLY A 136 2.15 -10.53 -21.92
CA GLY A 136 2.74 -9.21 -22.14
C GLY A 136 2.44 -8.19 -21.03
N LYS A 137 1.65 -8.56 -20.01
CA LYS A 137 1.33 -7.69 -18.87
C LYS A 137 2.11 -8.08 -17.61
N GLU A 138 2.53 -7.09 -16.83
CA GLU A 138 3.14 -7.34 -15.52
C GLU A 138 2.14 -7.97 -14.55
N MET A 139 2.58 -8.90 -13.71
CA MET A 139 1.75 -9.54 -12.67
C MET A 139 1.08 -8.53 -11.74
N ASN A 140 1.70 -7.36 -11.54
CA ASN A 140 1.16 -6.23 -10.79
C ASN A 140 -0.19 -5.73 -11.34
N THR A 141 -0.38 -5.82 -12.66
CA THR A 141 -1.64 -5.43 -13.32
C THR A 141 -2.68 -6.55 -13.32
N LEU A 142 -2.26 -7.79 -13.09
CA LEU A 142 -3.12 -8.97 -13.03
C LEU A 142 -3.62 -9.27 -11.61
N THR A 143 -3.01 -8.66 -10.59
CA THR A 143 -3.33 -8.90 -9.18
C THR A 143 -4.05 -7.70 -8.58
N LYS A 144 -5.36 -7.81 -8.28
CA LYS A 144 -6.15 -6.72 -7.66
C LYS A 144 -5.54 -6.30 -6.31
N PRO A 145 -4.99 -5.07 -6.18
CA PRO A 145 -4.23 -4.70 -4.96
C PRO A 145 -5.11 -4.50 -3.72
N ARG A 146 -6.35 -4.05 -3.92
CA ARG A 146 -7.38 -3.91 -2.89
C ARG A 146 -8.60 -4.69 -3.36
N MET A 147 -8.81 -5.85 -2.76
CA MET A 147 -9.99 -6.67 -3.02
C MET A 147 -11.23 -6.01 -2.46
N ASP A 148 -12.38 -6.28 -3.07
CA ASP A 148 -13.68 -5.84 -2.53
C ASP A 148 -14.10 -6.77 -1.40
N LEU A 149 -13.59 -8.00 -1.38
CA LEU A 149 -13.71 -8.94 -0.27
C LEU A 149 -12.93 -8.43 0.94
N ILE A 150 -13.61 -8.32 2.07
CA ILE A 150 -13.05 -7.87 3.34
C ILE A 150 -13.26 -8.98 4.36
N ASP A 151 -12.18 -9.32 5.07
CA ASP A 151 -12.23 -10.26 6.19
C ASP A 151 -12.68 -9.53 7.46
N ASP A 152 -13.87 -9.86 7.93
CA ASP A 152 -14.49 -9.33 9.14
C ASP A 152 -13.72 -9.69 10.41
N GLN A 153 -13.02 -10.82 10.44
CA GLN A 153 -12.26 -11.28 11.60
C GLN A 153 -10.98 -10.47 11.81
N MET A 154 -10.45 -9.88 10.73
CA MET A 154 -9.31 -8.96 10.80
C MET A 154 -9.70 -7.54 11.28
N LEU A 155 -11.00 -7.25 11.38
CA LEU A 155 -11.51 -5.95 11.82
C LEU A 155 -11.86 -5.97 13.30
N THR A 156 -11.41 -4.96 14.05
CA THR A 156 -11.99 -4.68 15.37
C THR A 156 -13.47 -4.30 15.23
N LYS A 157 -14.30 -4.56 16.25
CA LYS A 157 -15.73 -4.18 16.25
C LYS A 157 -15.97 -2.73 15.85
N LYS A 158 -15.08 -1.82 16.30
CA LYS A 158 -15.10 -0.40 15.91
C LYS A 158 -14.87 -0.20 14.41
N GLN A 159 -13.85 -0.85 13.84
CA GLN A 159 -13.59 -0.76 12.41
C GLN A 159 -14.74 -1.35 11.60
N ARG A 160 -15.31 -2.48 12.02
CA ARG A 160 -16.50 -3.05 11.37
C ARG A 160 -17.62 -2.02 11.26
N LEU A 161 -17.94 -1.31 12.35
CA LEU A 161 -18.95 -0.24 12.33
C LEU A 161 -18.59 0.89 11.35
N ASP A 162 -17.32 1.30 11.29
CA ASP A 162 -16.85 2.32 10.33
C ASP A 162 -17.05 1.85 8.87
N TYR A 163 -16.83 0.56 8.58
CA TYR A 163 -17.04 -0.02 7.25
C TYR A 163 -18.54 -0.19 6.91
N VAL A 164 -19.37 -0.58 7.87
CA VAL A 164 -20.84 -0.62 7.71
C VAL A 164 -21.37 0.78 7.43
N LYS A 165 -20.90 1.79 8.15
CA LYS A 165 -21.27 3.20 7.92
C LYS A 165 -20.86 3.69 6.53
N ALA A 166 -19.77 3.15 5.97
CA ALA A 166 -19.33 3.45 4.61
C ALA A 166 -20.07 2.64 3.52
N GLY A 167 -21.01 1.76 3.89
CA GLY A 167 -21.76 0.92 2.95
C GLY A 167 -20.92 -0.20 2.32
N LEU A 168 -19.82 -0.60 2.95
CA LEU A 168 -18.91 -1.63 2.42
C LEU A 168 -19.22 -3.03 2.94
N LEU A 169 -19.71 -3.13 4.17
CA LEU A 169 -20.06 -4.39 4.84
C LEU A 169 -21.57 -4.42 5.13
N PRO A 170 -22.24 -5.58 4.99
CA PRO A 170 -23.59 -5.76 5.50
C PRO A 170 -23.60 -5.70 7.03
N LYS A 171 -24.71 -5.20 7.59
CA LYS A 171 -24.90 -5.09 9.04
C LYS A 171 -25.18 -6.45 9.66
#